data_AF-A0AA42SRU5-F1
#
_entry.id   AF-A0AA42SRU5-F1
#
_cell.length_a   1.000
_cell.length_b   1.000
_cell.length_c   1.000
_cell.angle_alpha   90.00
_cell.angle_beta   90.00
_cell.angle_gamma   90.00
#
_symmetry.space_group_name_H-M   'P 1'
#
loop_
_entity.id
_entity.type
_entity.pdbx_description
1 polymer ?
#
loop_
_entity_poly.entity_id
_entity_poly.type
_entity_poly.pdbx_seq_one_letter_code
_entity_poly.pdbx_strand_id
1 'polypeptide(L)'
;LLELLSYLSPQHHVTSLVCASMVEGGAGVGKNHWIVWEGAPQTQNGEIDQTTAPEEKIVYSQMFSWGYVSHQVTRSYTLGQLVKDIYGGAVFSKIP
;
A
#
# COMPACT_ATOMS: atom_id res chain seq x y z
N LEU A 1 6.72 6.27 2.52
CA LEU A 1 6.09 4.95 2.78
C LEU A 1 6.35 4.47 4.20
N LEU A 2 7.61 4.20 4.58
CA LEU A 2 7.94 3.67 5.91
C LEU A 2 7.41 4.51 7.08
N GLU A 3 7.55 5.84 7.01
CA GLU A 3 6.96 6.74 8.00
C GLU A 3 5.44 6.65 8.07
N LEU A 4 4.75 6.43 6.95
CA LEU A 4 3.30 6.26 6.96
C LEU A 4 2.91 4.92 7.59
N LEU A 5 3.64 3.84 7.25
CA LEU A 5 3.37 2.50 7.76
C LEU A 5 3.71 2.34 9.24
N SER A 6 4.58 3.18 9.81
CA SER A 6 4.88 3.14 11.25
C SER A 6 3.68 3.52 12.13
N TYR A 7 2.64 4.11 11.57
CA TYR A 7 1.37 4.39 12.26
C TYR A 7 0.40 3.20 12.26
N LEU A 8 0.72 2.09 11.59
CA LEU A 8 -0.11 0.88 11.60
C LEU A 8 -0.30 0.37 13.02
N SER A 9 -1.55 0.34 13.46
CA SER A 9 -1.93 -0.09 14.80
C SER A 9 -3.43 -0.36 14.88
N PRO A 10 -3.90 -1.05 15.92
CA PRO A 10 -5.33 -1.27 16.09
C PRO A 10 -6.13 0.02 16.26
N GLN A 11 -5.49 1.13 16.66
CA GLN A 11 -6.13 2.43 16.95
C GLN A 11 -6.22 3.39 15.75
N HIS A 12 -5.52 3.10 14.65
CA HIS A 12 -5.46 4.02 13.51
C HIS A 12 -5.90 3.37 12.19
N HIS A 13 -6.56 4.15 11.33
CA HIS A 13 -6.66 3.90 9.90
C HIS A 13 -5.52 4.62 9.21
N VAL A 14 -4.65 3.87 8.53
CA VAL A 14 -3.58 4.41 7.70
C VAL A 14 -4.01 4.32 6.25
N THR A 15 -4.20 5.45 5.59
CA THR A 15 -4.73 5.50 4.22
C THR A 15 -3.71 6.10 3.25
N SER A 16 -3.80 5.71 1.99
CA SER A 16 -2.96 6.27 0.92
C SER A 16 -3.77 6.60 -0.32
N LEU A 17 -3.46 7.75 -0.92
CA LEU A 17 -3.86 8.07 -2.29
C LEU A 17 -2.84 7.42 -3.23
N VAL A 18 -3.32 6.53 -4.09
CA VAL A 18 -2.48 5.71 -4.97
C VAL A 18 -2.88 5.82 -6.43
N CYS A 19 -1.99 5.39 -7.31
CA CYS A 19 -2.33 5.11 -8.69
C CYS A 19 -3.23 3.88 -8.77
N ALA A 20 -4.29 3.91 -9.59
CA ALA A 20 -5.15 2.73 -9.77
C ALA A 20 -4.37 1.49 -10.22
N SER A 21 -3.30 1.64 -11.00
CA SER A 21 -2.44 0.52 -11.45
C SER A 21 -1.72 -0.22 -10.32
N MET A 22 -1.62 0.39 -9.14
CA MET A 22 -1.01 -0.24 -7.97
C MET A 22 -1.82 -1.43 -7.46
N VAL A 23 -3.15 -1.40 -7.61
CA VAL A 23 -4.05 -2.41 -7.03
C VAL A 23 -4.50 -3.38 -8.11
N GLU A 24 -4.49 -4.68 -7.82
CA GLU A 24 -4.91 -5.69 -8.80
C GLU A 24 -6.40 -5.51 -9.16
N GLY A 25 -6.70 -5.47 -10.46
CA GLY A 25 -8.03 -5.14 -10.98
C GLY A 25 -8.32 -3.63 -11.06
N GLY A 26 -7.40 -2.77 -10.64
CA GLY A 26 -7.49 -1.32 -10.84
C GLY A 26 -7.35 -0.94 -12.32
N ALA A 27 -8.34 -0.21 -12.85
CA ALA A 27 -8.34 0.26 -14.22
C ALA A 27 -7.82 1.71 -14.32
N GLY A 28 -6.73 1.92 -15.06
CA GLY A 28 -6.19 3.24 -15.40
C GLY A 28 -4.86 3.58 -14.73
N VAL A 29 -4.32 4.74 -15.09
CA VAL A 29 -3.00 5.26 -14.64
C VAL A 29 -3.14 6.57 -13.82
N GLY A 30 -4.33 6.82 -13.30
CA GLY A 30 -4.67 8.07 -12.60
C GLY A 30 -4.41 8.01 -11.10
N LYS A 31 -4.15 9.18 -10.49
CA LYS A 31 -4.05 9.40 -9.04
C LYS A 31 -5.43 9.52 -8.40
N ASN A 32 -6.23 8.46 -8.45
CA ASN A 32 -7.66 8.57 -8.18
C ASN A 32 -8.19 7.53 -7.19
N HIS A 33 -7.31 6.76 -6.54
CA HIS A 33 -7.72 5.63 -5.73
C HIS A 33 -7.23 5.73 -4.29
N TRP A 34 -8.11 5.46 -3.34
CA TRP A 34 -7.77 5.46 -1.92
C TRP A 34 -7.78 4.03 -1.38
N ILE A 35 -6.71 3.67 -0.68
CA ILE A 35 -6.61 2.41 0.04
C ILE A 35 -6.42 2.65 1.53
N VAL A 36 -6.79 1.67 2.34
CA VAL A 36 -6.48 1.57 3.76
C VAL A 36 -5.55 0.39 3.95
N TRP A 37 -4.39 0.62 4.55
CA TRP A 37 -3.45 -0.45 4.88
C TRP A 37 -3.97 -1.26 6.07
N GLU A 38 -4.11 -2.57 5.90
CA GLU A 38 -4.49 -3.49 6.98
C GLU A 38 -3.28 -4.23 7.58
N GLY A 39 -2.15 -4.17 6.88
CA GLY A 39 -0.84 -4.64 7.34
C GLY A 39 0.27 -4.04 6.48
N ALA A 40 1.51 -4.17 6.96
CA ALA A 40 2.67 -3.76 6.18
C ALA A 40 2.85 -4.72 4.98
N PRO A 41 3.10 -4.20 3.76
CA PRO A 41 3.50 -5.05 2.65
C PRO A 41 4.87 -5.70 2.92
N GLN A 42 5.07 -6.87 2.34
CA GLN A 42 6.26 -7.71 2.56
C GLN A 42 6.90 -8.13 1.25
N THR A 43 8.22 -8.25 1.27
CA THR A 43 9.02 -8.90 0.23
C THR A 43 9.32 -10.34 0.64
N GLN A 44 10.07 -11.07 -0.20
CA GLN A 44 10.56 -12.41 0.16
C GLN A 44 11.46 -12.40 1.40
N ASN A 45 12.07 -11.26 1.72
CA ASN A 45 12.97 -11.10 2.86
C ASN A 45 12.26 -10.63 4.14
N GLY A 46 10.94 -10.40 4.10
CA GLY A 46 10.14 -9.98 5.25
C GLY A 46 9.47 -8.62 5.05
N GLU A 47 9.18 -7.94 6.16
CA GLU A 47 8.62 -6.59 6.14
C GLU A 47 9.60 -5.59 5.51
N ILE A 48 9.07 -4.61 4.79
CA ILE A 48 9.87 -3.58 4.13
C ILE A 48 10.45 -2.64 5.18
N ASP A 49 11.74 -2.36 5.08
CA ASP A 49 12.46 -1.41 5.90
C ASP A 49 13.34 -0.47 5.05
N GLN A 50 14.24 0.29 5.68
CA GLN A 50 15.12 1.24 4.99
C GLN A 50 16.21 0.56 4.15
N THR A 51 16.44 -0.74 4.33
CA THR A 51 17.47 -1.53 3.65
C THR A 51 16.93 -2.36 2.49
N THR A 52 15.61 -2.50 2.40
CA THR A 52 14.93 -3.24 1.33
C THR A 52 15.20 -2.61 -0.03
N ALA A 53 15.63 -3.41 -1.00
CA ALA A 53 16.02 -2.89 -2.31
C ALA A 53 14.80 -2.52 -3.17
N PRO A 54 14.83 -1.43 -3.96
CA PRO A 54 13.70 -0.98 -4.78
C PRO A 54 13.17 -2.01 -5.79
N GLU A 55 14.02 -2.94 -6.23
CA GLU A 55 13.70 -4.03 -7.16
C GLU A 55 13.03 -5.23 -6.49
N GLU A 56 13.04 -5.31 -5.15
CA GLU A 56 12.39 -6.41 -4.45
C GLU A 56 10.88 -6.41 -4.72
N LYS A 57 10.37 -7.61 -5.00
CA LYS A 57 8.95 -7.81 -5.28
C LYS A 57 8.16 -7.86 -3.99
N ILE A 58 7.02 -7.18 -3.99
CA ILE A 58 5.99 -7.36 -2.98
C ILE A 58 5.35 -8.73 -3.21
N VAL A 59 5.49 -9.61 -2.22
CA VAL A 59 4.92 -10.96 -2.26
C VAL A 59 3.68 -11.09 -1.38
N TYR A 60 3.49 -10.16 -0.46
CA TYR A 60 2.30 -10.08 0.37
C TYR A 60 1.94 -8.61 0.63
N SER A 61 0.65 -8.33 0.58
CA SER A 61 0.07 -7.05 0.95
C SER A 61 -1.37 -7.27 1.39
N GLN A 62 -1.81 -6.56 2.42
CA GLN A 62 -3.20 -6.57 2.84
C GLN A 62 -3.71 -5.14 2.93
N MET A 63 -4.72 -4.83 2.12
CA MET A 63 -5.32 -3.50 2.07
C MET A 63 -6.81 -3.58 1.76
N PHE A 64 -7.54 -2.57 2.22
CA PHE A 64 -8.93 -2.34 1.86
C PHE A 64 -9.03 -1.19 0.87
N SER A 65 -10.00 -1.24 -0.04
CA SER A 65 -10.30 -0.15 -0.96
C SER A 65 -11.81 0.03 -1.12
N TRP A 66 -12.22 1.28 -1.35
CA TRP A 66 -13.61 1.66 -1.56
C TRP A 66 -13.92 1.56 -3.06
N GLY A 67 -14.09 0.33 -3.57
CA GLY A 67 -14.35 0.03 -4.97
C GLY A 67 -14.17 -1.46 -5.31
N TYR A 68 -14.58 -1.88 -6.51
CA TYR A 68 -14.39 -3.27 -6.96
C TYR A 68 -12.93 -3.48 -7.44
N VAL A 69 -12.02 -3.63 -6.48
CA VAL A 69 -10.61 -3.97 -6.72
C VAL A 69 -10.19 -5.11 -5.78
N SER A 70 -9.13 -5.83 -6.13
CA SER A 70 -8.55 -6.86 -5.27
C SER A 70 -7.88 -6.22 -4.04
N HIS A 71 -7.80 -6.95 -2.93
CA HIS A 71 -7.17 -6.51 -1.69
C HIS A 71 -5.63 -6.63 -1.71
N GLN A 72 -5.02 -6.51 -2.90
CA GLN A 72 -3.61 -6.82 -3.14
C GLN A 72 -2.99 -5.84 -4.13
N VAL A 73 -1.68 -5.63 -4.00
CA VAL A 73 -0.92 -4.95 -5.05
C VAL A 73 -0.92 -5.80 -6.33
N THR A 74 -0.79 -5.14 -7.48
CA THR A 74 -0.63 -5.82 -8.77
C THR A 74 0.53 -6.81 -8.72
N ARG A 75 0.34 -8.01 -9.27
CA ARG A 75 1.33 -9.10 -9.23
C ARG A 75 2.70 -8.65 -9.74
N SER A 76 3.75 -9.10 -9.06
CA SER A 76 5.14 -8.73 -9.33
C SER A 76 5.46 -7.23 -9.17
N TYR A 77 4.62 -6.46 -8.46
CA TYR A 77 4.98 -5.09 -8.08
C TYR A 77 6.30 -5.06 -7.32
N THR A 78 7.17 -4.12 -7.65
CA THR A 78 8.39 -3.87 -6.86
C THR A 78 8.16 -2.78 -5.81
N LEU A 79 9.02 -2.73 -4.81
CA LEU A 79 9.03 -1.63 -3.83
C LEU A 79 9.17 -0.26 -4.50
N GLY A 80 10.02 -0.13 -5.52
CA GLY A 80 10.20 1.11 -6.27
C GLY A 80 8.93 1.55 -6.99
N GLN A 81 8.18 0.61 -7.57
CA GLN A 81 6.87 0.90 -8.17
C GLN A 81 5.85 1.31 -7.10
N LEU A 82 5.83 0.59 -5.98
CA LEU A 82 4.96 0.88 -4.84
C LEU A 82 5.15 2.32 -4.34
N VAL A 83 6.41 2.71 -4.10
CA VAL A 83 6.75 4.05 -3.61
C VAL A 83 6.40 5.13 -4.63
N LYS A 84 6.63 4.87 -5.92
CA LYS A 84 6.32 5.82 -7.01
C LYS A 84 4.81 6.09 -7.13
N ASP A 85 3.99 5.09 -6.85
CA ASP A 85 2.55 5.14 -7.08
C ASP A 85 1.74 5.50 -5.82
N ILE A 86 2.42 5.76 -4.71
CA ILE A 86 1.82 6.36 -3.51
C ILE A 86 2.09 7.86 -3.54
N TYR A 87 1.02 8.66 -3.61
CA TYR A 87 1.12 10.12 -3.77
C TYR A 87 0.93 10.90 -2.49
N GLY A 88 0.40 10.27 -1.46
CA GLY A 88 0.16 10.87 -0.16
C GLY A 88 -0.54 9.88 0.75
N GLY A 89 -0.65 10.24 2.03
CA GLY A 89 -1.37 9.44 3.00
C GLY A 89 -1.96 10.28 4.11
N ALA A 90 -2.90 9.70 4.82
CA ALA A 90 -3.51 10.27 6.00
C ALA A 90 -3.64 9.19 7.08
N VAL A 91 -3.55 9.63 8.33
CA VAL A 91 -3.71 8.76 9.50
C VAL A 91 -4.88 9.30 10.30
N PHE A 92 -5.88 8.47 10.53
CA PHE A 92 -7.07 8.80 11.30
C PHE A 92 -7.18 7.88 12.50
N SER A 93 -7.65 8.38 13.64
CA SER A 93 -8.07 7.49 14.73
C SER A 93 -9.30 6.70 14.32
N LYS A 94 -9.36 5.41 14.67
CA LYS A 94 -10.56 4.60 14.44
C LYS A 94 -11.69 5.08 15.34
N ILE A 95 -12.91 5.09 14.80
CA ILE A 95 -14.12 5.33 15.58
C ILE A 95 -14.50 3.99 16.24
N PRO A 96 -14.79 3.97 17.56
CA PRO A 96 -15.22 2.77 18.27
C PRO A 96 -16.53 2.16 17.74
#